data_AF-A0A935QMC0-F1
#
_entry.id   AF-A0A935QMC0-F1
#
_cell.length_a   1.000
_cell.length_b   1.000
_cell.length_c   1.000
_cell.angle_alpha   90.00
_cell.angle_beta   90.00
_cell.angle_gamma   90.00
#
_symmetry.space_group_name_H-M   'P 1'
#
loop_
_entity.id
_entity.type
_entity.pdbx_description
1 polymer ?
#
loop_
_entity_poly.entity_id
_entity_poly.type
_entity_poly.pdbx_seq_one_letter_code
_entity_poly.pdbx_strand_id
1 'polypeptide(L)'
;MNLSAGTVVEFRRGCSWRDVRVILRGTGTVGQPVLIQSWGPGALPAPSFSARKAGRFKDDAVISIEGSNIHVRDLAVRNSASVGFGANGTRTVLHHVEGAGVVIGAWVRGRYAKVWNSYFHDLRMMPDTPGPNDDYGASGVVIEAHDVSVEGLTCRNCIGRSPDYDQWGGDGSFAEVWMKGDRLRLRYGYADRTPRVLEAGGLGRQSARNMLVTNIYARSISDAPFYFNPSGEYSGIATDGFLQRDNVIVRTN
;
A
#
# COMPACT_ATOMS: atom_id res chain seq x y z
N MET A 1 -4.30 20.83 -9.92
CA MET A 1 -5.17 21.72 -9.12
C MET A 1 -4.56 21.81 -7.73
N ASN A 2 -4.55 22.99 -7.09
CA ASN A 2 -4.10 23.15 -5.71
C ASN A 2 -5.33 23.36 -4.82
N LEU A 3 -5.58 22.43 -3.90
CA LEU A 3 -6.79 22.35 -3.08
C LEU A 3 -6.54 23.02 -1.72
N SER A 4 -7.45 23.90 -1.30
CA SER A 4 -7.40 24.57 0.00
C SER A 4 -8.11 23.76 1.09
N ALA A 5 -7.82 24.08 2.36
CA ALA A 5 -8.49 23.45 3.50
C ALA A 5 -10.03 23.47 3.38
N GLY A 6 -10.65 22.34 3.70
CA GLY A 6 -12.11 22.16 3.58
C GLY A 6 -12.61 21.91 2.16
N THR A 7 -11.74 21.92 1.14
CA THR A 7 -12.15 21.58 -0.23
C THR A 7 -12.65 20.13 -0.30
N VAL A 8 -13.79 19.93 -0.94
CA VAL A 8 -14.35 18.61 -1.24
C VAL A 8 -14.35 18.39 -2.75
N VAL A 9 -13.77 17.27 -3.19
CA VAL A 9 -13.83 16.80 -4.58
C VAL A 9 -14.58 15.48 -4.60
N GLU A 10 -15.64 15.41 -5.40
CA GLU A 10 -16.52 14.26 -5.42
C GLU A 10 -16.53 13.57 -6.79
N PHE A 11 -16.40 12.24 -6.78
CA PHE A 11 -16.50 11.38 -7.95
C PHE A 11 -17.79 10.58 -7.92
N ARG A 12 -18.57 10.66 -8.99
CA ARG A 12 -19.88 9.99 -9.02
C ARG A 12 -19.68 8.47 -9.07
N ARG A 13 -20.40 7.72 -8.24
CA ARG A 13 -20.45 6.24 -8.29
C ARG A 13 -20.90 5.75 -9.66
N GLY A 14 -20.34 4.63 -10.10
CA GLY A 14 -20.56 4.06 -11.45
C GLY A 14 -19.73 4.69 -12.58
N CYS A 15 -18.99 5.78 -12.31
CA CYS A 15 -18.07 6.34 -13.30
C CYS A 15 -16.71 5.65 -13.29
N SER A 16 -16.07 5.60 -14.47
CA SER A 16 -14.71 5.10 -14.63
C SER A 16 -13.87 6.10 -15.41
N TRP A 17 -12.64 6.36 -14.94
CA TRP A 17 -11.64 7.13 -15.67
C TRP A 17 -10.51 6.19 -16.07
N ARG A 18 -10.34 6.02 -17.37
CA ARG A 18 -9.37 5.08 -17.94
C ARG A 18 -8.19 5.83 -18.52
N ASP A 19 -7.02 5.24 -18.38
CA ASP A 19 -5.76 5.78 -18.86
C ASP A 19 -5.49 7.21 -18.34
N VAL A 20 -5.86 7.44 -17.07
CA VAL A 20 -5.63 8.71 -16.38
C VAL A 20 -4.73 8.54 -15.17
N ARG A 21 -3.94 9.59 -14.92
CA ARG A 21 -3.28 9.81 -13.63
C ARG A 21 -3.94 10.99 -12.94
N VAL A 22 -4.28 10.84 -11.68
CA VAL A 22 -4.80 11.91 -10.83
C VAL A 22 -3.72 12.34 -9.86
N ILE A 23 -3.35 13.62 -9.88
CA ILE A 23 -2.45 14.21 -8.91
C ILE A 23 -3.22 15.21 -8.05
N LEU A 24 -3.38 14.87 -6.78
CA LEU A 24 -4.09 15.65 -5.78
C LEU A 24 -3.07 16.48 -5.02
N ARG A 25 -3.02 17.78 -5.29
CA ARG A 25 -2.17 18.73 -4.57
C ARG A 25 -3.01 19.61 -3.68
N GLY A 26 -2.59 19.82 -2.44
CA GLY A 26 -3.31 20.70 -1.52
C GLY A 26 -2.86 20.60 -0.08
N THR A 27 -3.39 21.50 0.75
CA THR A 27 -3.09 21.53 2.18
C THR A 27 -4.39 21.77 2.95
N GLY A 28 -4.84 20.73 3.64
CA GLY A 28 -5.89 20.81 4.65
C GLY A 28 -5.34 21.02 6.04
N THR A 29 -6.23 21.14 7.00
CA THR A 29 -5.93 21.11 8.44
C THR A 29 -6.62 19.92 9.09
N VAL A 30 -6.30 19.63 10.36
CA VAL A 30 -6.99 18.56 11.11
C VAL A 30 -8.49 18.83 11.22
N GLY A 31 -8.90 20.09 11.39
CA GLY A 31 -10.32 20.48 11.48
C GLY A 31 -11.00 20.67 10.12
N GLN A 32 -10.24 20.90 9.06
CA GLN A 32 -10.72 21.12 7.70
C GLN A 32 -9.81 20.41 6.69
N PRO A 33 -9.83 19.07 6.64
CA PRO A 33 -9.04 18.33 5.67
C PRO A 33 -9.52 18.63 4.24
N VAL A 34 -8.66 18.37 3.26
CA VAL A 34 -9.11 18.25 1.87
C VAL A 34 -9.73 16.86 1.73
N LEU A 35 -10.97 16.79 1.24
CA LEU A 35 -11.71 15.54 1.12
C LEU A 35 -11.90 15.15 -0.34
N ILE A 36 -11.48 13.94 -0.69
CA ILE A 36 -11.65 13.35 -2.01
C ILE A 36 -12.47 12.09 -1.83
N GLN A 37 -13.66 12.03 -2.45
CA GLN A 37 -14.62 10.98 -2.12
C GLN A 37 -15.50 10.55 -3.28
N SER A 38 -16.26 9.48 -3.09
CA SER A 38 -17.38 9.15 -3.98
C SER A 38 -18.70 9.76 -3.52
N TRP A 39 -19.62 10.01 -4.45
CA TRP A 39 -20.98 10.49 -4.19
C TRP A 39 -22.03 9.78 -5.06
N GLY A 40 -23.30 9.89 -4.66
CA GLY A 40 -24.46 9.32 -5.35
C GLY A 40 -24.88 7.93 -4.82
N PRO A 41 -26.09 7.46 -5.15
CA PRO A 41 -26.60 6.16 -4.72
C PRO A 41 -25.90 4.99 -5.43
N GLY A 42 -26.02 3.79 -4.85
CA GLY A 42 -25.56 2.53 -5.45
C GLY A 42 -24.53 1.79 -4.59
N ALA A 43 -24.68 0.47 -4.52
CA ALA A 43 -23.59 -0.42 -4.12
C ALA A 43 -22.52 -0.45 -5.24
N LEU A 44 -21.38 -1.07 -4.95
CA LEU A 44 -20.22 -1.26 -5.83
C LEU A 44 -20.55 -1.37 -7.34
N PRO A 45 -19.68 -0.85 -8.24
CA PRO A 45 -18.31 -0.45 -7.95
C PRO A 45 -18.17 1.02 -7.50
N ALA A 46 -17.24 1.23 -6.57
CA ALA A 46 -16.66 2.54 -6.31
C ALA A 46 -16.17 3.19 -7.63
N PRO A 47 -16.17 4.52 -7.74
CA PRO A 47 -15.61 5.20 -8.91
C PRO A 47 -14.18 4.72 -9.13
N SER A 48 -13.91 4.27 -10.35
CA SER A 48 -12.69 3.50 -10.64
C SER A 48 -11.74 4.24 -11.56
N PHE A 49 -10.45 4.19 -11.23
CA PHE A 49 -9.38 4.74 -12.02
C PHE A 49 -8.50 3.62 -12.57
N SER A 50 -7.97 3.80 -13.77
CA SER A 50 -6.94 2.92 -14.30
C SER A 50 -5.90 3.72 -15.09
N ALA A 51 -4.66 3.24 -15.10
CA ALA A 51 -3.63 3.75 -15.99
C ALA A 51 -2.78 2.60 -16.54
N ARG A 52 -2.63 2.52 -17.86
CA ARG A 52 -1.61 1.67 -18.50
C ARG A 52 -0.18 2.07 -18.11
N LYS A 53 0.04 3.34 -17.77
CA LYS A 53 1.29 3.88 -17.25
C LYS A 53 0.97 5.04 -16.31
N ALA A 54 1.32 4.95 -15.03
CA ALA A 54 0.98 5.99 -14.06
C ALA A 54 1.93 7.20 -14.08
N GLY A 55 3.03 7.18 -14.84
CA GLY A 55 3.89 8.34 -15.00
C GLY A 55 5.21 8.05 -15.69
N ARG A 56 6.24 8.85 -15.39
CA ARG A 56 7.58 8.70 -15.99
C ARG A 56 8.36 7.58 -15.32
N PHE A 57 8.08 7.34 -14.04
CA PHE A 57 8.76 6.35 -13.23
C PHE A 57 7.87 5.14 -12.99
N LYS A 58 8.50 3.97 -12.84
CA LYS A 58 7.83 2.70 -12.57
C LYS A 58 6.99 2.71 -11.28
N ASP A 59 7.34 3.60 -10.36
CA ASP A 59 6.74 3.72 -9.01
C ASP A 59 5.69 4.82 -8.87
N ASP A 60 5.31 5.47 -9.97
CA ASP A 60 4.26 6.48 -9.95
C ASP A 60 2.90 5.84 -9.62
N ALA A 61 2.10 6.52 -8.80
CA ALA A 61 0.75 6.06 -8.47
C ALA A 61 -0.30 6.64 -9.42
N VAL A 62 -1.35 5.84 -9.69
CA VAL A 62 -2.52 6.28 -10.46
C VAL A 62 -3.19 7.45 -9.76
N ILE A 63 -3.36 7.37 -8.43
CA ILE A 63 -3.81 8.47 -7.59
C ILE A 63 -2.64 8.89 -6.68
N SER A 64 -1.94 9.98 -7.05
CA SER A 64 -0.85 10.56 -6.28
C SER A 64 -1.38 11.67 -5.37
N ILE A 65 -1.10 11.58 -4.07
CA ILE A 65 -1.53 12.53 -3.04
C ILE A 65 -0.31 13.30 -2.54
N GLU A 66 -0.20 14.54 -3.00
CA GLU A 66 0.95 15.44 -2.85
C GLU A 66 0.52 16.65 -2.01
N GLY A 67 0.42 16.47 -0.69
CA GLY A 67 -0.13 17.52 0.17
C GLY A 67 -0.20 17.15 1.65
N SER A 68 -0.85 17.95 2.46
CA SER A 68 -1.04 17.61 3.89
C SER A 68 -2.50 17.58 4.30
N ASN A 69 -2.86 16.66 5.21
CA ASN A 69 -4.23 16.44 5.66
C ASN A 69 -5.23 16.27 4.49
N ILE A 70 -4.87 15.40 3.54
CA ILE A 70 -5.75 15.01 2.43
C ILE A 70 -6.33 13.63 2.75
N HIS A 71 -7.65 13.54 2.71
CA HIS A 71 -8.39 12.31 2.97
C HIS A 71 -9.01 11.81 1.66
N VAL A 72 -8.65 10.60 1.26
CA VAL A 72 -9.23 9.91 0.10
C VAL A 72 -10.09 8.76 0.59
N ARG A 73 -11.35 8.73 0.16
CA ARG A 73 -12.27 7.66 0.57
C ARG A 73 -13.15 7.12 -0.54
N ASP A 74 -13.50 5.84 -0.42
CA ASP A 74 -14.51 5.18 -1.26
C ASP A 74 -14.20 5.25 -2.76
N LEU A 75 -12.92 5.11 -3.14
CA LEU A 75 -12.44 5.11 -4.53
C LEU A 75 -11.73 3.78 -4.84
N ALA A 76 -11.74 3.37 -6.11
CA ALA A 76 -11.03 2.18 -6.58
C ALA A 76 -9.96 2.53 -7.62
N VAL A 77 -8.83 1.83 -7.59
CA VAL A 77 -7.88 1.76 -8.71
C VAL A 77 -7.83 0.32 -9.18
N ARG A 78 -8.06 0.09 -10.47
CA ARG A 78 -8.12 -1.26 -11.04
C ARG A 78 -7.21 -1.43 -12.25
N ASN A 79 -6.69 -2.64 -12.43
CA ASN A 79 -6.02 -3.12 -13.64
C ASN A 79 -4.99 -2.13 -14.20
N SER A 80 -4.09 -1.66 -13.33
CA SER A 80 -3.08 -0.66 -13.68
C SER A 80 -1.68 -1.26 -13.61
N ALA A 81 -0.75 -0.76 -14.42
CA ALA A 81 0.63 -1.23 -14.46
C ALA A 81 1.55 -0.54 -13.43
N SER A 82 0.96 -0.01 -12.36
CA SER A 82 1.68 0.81 -11.38
C SER A 82 0.95 0.74 -10.04
N VAL A 83 1.39 1.57 -9.09
CA VAL A 83 0.79 1.70 -7.75
C VAL A 83 -0.63 2.25 -7.83
N GLY A 84 -1.54 1.73 -7.01
CA GLY A 84 -2.90 2.26 -6.88
C GLY A 84 -2.89 3.68 -6.30
N PHE A 85 -2.54 3.77 -5.01
CA PHE A 85 -2.55 5.02 -4.25
C PHE A 85 -1.16 5.40 -3.75
N GLY A 86 -0.71 6.62 -4.05
CA GLY A 86 0.55 7.17 -3.54
C GLY A 86 0.28 8.19 -2.45
N ALA A 87 0.45 7.82 -1.18
CA ALA A 87 0.33 8.73 -0.04
C ALA A 87 1.69 9.43 0.19
N ASN A 88 2.01 10.38 -0.68
CA ASN A 88 3.33 11.03 -0.70
C ASN A 88 3.45 12.18 0.30
N GLY A 89 2.31 12.76 0.71
CA GLY A 89 2.26 13.87 1.64
C GLY A 89 1.85 13.49 3.07
N THR A 90 2.01 14.43 4.01
CA THR A 90 1.87 14.15 5.46
C THR A 90 0.42 14.10 5.93
N ARG A 91 0.11 13.24 6.91
CA ARG A 91 -1.26 13.06 7.44
C ARG A 91 -2.27 12.73 6.33
N THR A 92 -1.84 11.95 5.33
CA THR A 92 -2.75 11.41 4.32
C THR A 92 -3.60 10.31 4.93
N VAL A 93 -4.91 10.31 4.66
CA VAL A 93 -5.80 9.22 5.07
C VAL A 93 -6.35 8.55 3.82
N LEU A 94 -6.13 7.24 3.69
CA LEU A 94 -6.78 6.37 2.72
C LEU A 94 -7.82 5.53 3.46
N HIS A 95 -9.10 5.70 3.18
CA HIS A 95 -10.18 5.04 3.90
C HIS A 95 -11.17 4.37 2.95
N HIS A 96 -11.48 3.08 3.14
CA HIS A 96 -12.38 2.35 2.21
C HIS A 96 -11.94 2.47 0.74
N VAL A 97 -10.63 2.43 0.50
CA VAL A 97 -10.10 2.41 -0.87
C VAL A 97 -9.88 0.99 -1.35
N GLU A 98 -10.04 0.78 -2.66
CA GLU A 98 -9.85 -0.52 -3.30
C GLU A 98 -8.71 -0.45 -4.33
N GLY A 99 -7.82 -1.43 -4.31
CA GLY A 99 -6.75 -1.58 -5.28
C GLY A 99 -6.76 -3.01 -5.82
N ALA A 100 -7.11 -3.18 -7.10
CA ALA A 100 -7.28 -4.50 -7.72
C ALA A 100 -6.44 -4.64 -8.99
N GLY A 101 -5.64 -5.70 -9.15
CA GLY A 101 -4.84 -5.86 -10.37
C GLY A 101 -3.78 -4.76 -10.56
N VAL A 102 -3.32 -4.15 -9.47
CA VAL A 102 -2.27 -3.12 -9.42
C VAL A 102 -0.96 -3.70 -8.90
N VAL A 103 0.15 -2.97 -9.05
CA VAL A 103 1.46 -3.44 -8.59
C VAL A 103 1.56 -3.40 -7.07
N ILE A 104 1.18 -2.28 -6.47
CA ILE A 104 1.11 -2.05 -5.02
C ILE A 104 -0.25 -1.39 -4.74
N GLY A 105 -0.96 -1.84 -3.70
CA GLY A 105 -2.23 -1.24 -3.31
C GLY A 105 -2.07 0.23 -2.92
N ALA A 106 -1.27 0.48 -1.87
CA ALA A 106 -0.85 1.81 -1.46
C ALA A 106 0.65 1.90 -1.19
N TRP A 107 1.31 2.95 -1.69
CA TRP A 107 2.69 3.28 -1.32
C TRP A 107 2.69 4.56 -0.49
N VAL A 108 3.12 4.44 0.76
CA VAL A 108 3.09 5.50 1.77
C VAL A 108 4.49 6.06 1.95
N ARG A 109 4.70 7.31 1.51
CA ARG A 109 5.98 8.03 1.65
C ARG A 109 5.88 9.23 2.60
N GLY A 110 4.67 9.66 2.93
CA GLY A 110 4.38 10.72 3.88
C GLY A 110 4.23 10.23 5.33
N ARG A 111 4.75 11.00 6.30
CA ARG A 111 4.62 10.69 7.73
C ARG A 111 3.19 10.88 8.23
N TYR A 112 2.84 10.15 9.31
CA TYR A 112 1.51 10.20 9.94
C TYR A 112 0.36 9.77 9.02
N ALA A 113 0.66 9.04 7.96
CA ALA A 113 -0.36 8.53 7.06
C ALA A 113 -1.15 7.40 7.74
N LYS A 114 -2.43 7.30 7.39
CA LYS A 114 -3.33 6.25 7.83
C LYS A 114 -3.93 5.53 6.62
N VAL A 115 -3.80 4.21 6.57
CA VAL A 115 -4.57 3.35 5.67
C VAL A 115 -5.58 2.60 6.52
N TRP A 116 -6.87 2.74 6.21
CA TRP A 116 -7.92 2.28 7.10
C TRP A 116 -9.08 1.61 6.36
N ASN A 117 -9.45 0.40 6.79
CA ASN A 117 -10.58 -0.35 6.25
C ASN A 117 -10.54 -0.49 4.72
N SER A 118 -9.34 -0.67 4.16
CA SER A 118 -9.12 -0.76 2.72
C SER A 118 -9.06 -2.21 2.24
N TYR A 119 -9.27 -2.42 0.94
CA TYR A 119 -9.24 -3.74 0.33
C TYR A 119 -8.30 -3.76 -0.88
N PHE A 120 -7.21 -4.52 -0.77
CA PHE A 120 -6.25 -4.69 -1.86
C PHE A 120 -6.24 -6.16 -2.29
N HIS A 121 -6.37 -6.43 -3.59
CA HIS A 121 -6.47 -7.81 -4.04
C HIS A 121 -6.00 -8.03 -5.47
N ASP A 122 -5.66 -9.29 -5.76
CA ASP A 122 -5.15 -9.73 -7.06
C ASP A 122 -4.00 -8.83 -7.52
N LEU A 123 -3.13 -8.47 -6.58
CA LEU A 123 -1.97 -7.63 -6.86
C LEU A 123 -0.93 -8.45 -7.62
N ARG A 124 -0.09 -7.75 -8.38
CA ARG A 124 0.92 -8.38 -9.23
C ARG A 124 2.27 -7.72 -9.06
N MET A 125 3.32 -8.40 -9.48
CA MET A 125 4.61 -7.76 -9.63
C MET A 125 4.59 -6.76 -10.79
N MET A 126 5.44 -5.74 -10.67
CA MET A 126 5.87 -4.94 -11.80
C MET A 126 6.39 -5.91 -12.88
N PRO A 127 6.08 -5.71 -14.17
CA PRO A 127 6.50 -6.65 -15.20
C PRO A 127 8.03 -6.79 -15.28
N ASP A 128 8.51 -8.05 -15.36
CA ASP A 128 9.90 -8.50 -15.56
C ASP A 128 10.80 -7.45 -16.20
N THR A 129 11.62 -6.80 -15.38
CA THR A 129 12.73 -6.02 -15.90
C THR A 129 13.92 -6.95 -16.21
N PRO A 130 14.80 -6.62 -17.19
CA PRO A 130 15.94 -7.49 -17.48
C PRO A 130 17.05 -7.36 -16.43
N GLY A 131 17.12 -8.32 -15.49
CA GLY A 131 18.18 -8.42 -14.50
C GLY A 131 17.77 -9.26 -13.28
N PRO A 132 18.72 -9.68 -12.43
CA PRO A 132 18.37 -10.29 -11.15
C PRO A 132 17.93 -9.24 -10.12
N ASN A 133 16.94 -9.58 -9.29
CA ASN A 133 16.40 -8.77 -8.19
C ASN A 133 15.83 -7.41 -8.63
N ASP A 134 15.18 -7.33 -9.79
CA ASP A 134 14.62 -6.08 -10.30
C ASP A 134 13.08 -6.03 -10.30
N ASP A 135 12.45 -7.15 -9.96
CA ASP A 135 11.02 -7.31 -9.75
C ASP A 135 10.58 -6.90 -8.34
N TYR A 136 9.43 -6.25 -8.25
CA TYR A 136 8.85 -5.80 -6.97
C TYR A 136 7.35 -5.61 -7.11
N GLY A 137 6.65 -5.57 -5.98
CA GLY A 137 5.21 -5.36 -5.93
C GLY A 137 4.48 -6.55 -5.32
N ALA A 138 3.24 -6.75 -5.74
CA ALA A 138 2.29 -7.63 -5.07
C ALA A 138 2.11 -7.35 -3.56
N SER A 139 2.45 -6.13 -3.13
CA SER A 139 2.37 -5.67 -1.74
C SER A 139 1.10 -4.83 -1.52
N GLY A 140 0.33 -5.18 -0.50
CA GLY A 140 -0.87 -4.45 -0.10
C GLY A 140 -0.53 -2.99 0.22
N VAL A 141 0.35 -2.79 1.20
CA VAL A 141 0.87 -1.46 1.55
C VAL A 141 2.39 -1.50 1.61
N VAL A 142 3.06 -0.66 0.82
CA VAL A 142 4.50 -0.37 0.98
C VAL A 142 4.65 0.90 1.80
N ILE A 143 5.46 0.84 2.85
CA ILE A 143 5.72 1.91 3.81
C ILE A 143 7.17 2.36 3.64
N GLU A 144 7.35 3.62 3.28
CA GLU A 144 8.63 4.32 3.18
C GLU A 144 8.55 5.63 3.98
N ALA A 145 7.98 5.55 5.19
CA ALA A 145 7.73 6.67 6.08
C ALA A 145 7.60 6.23 7.53
N HIS A 146 7.86 7.15 8.44
CA HIS A 146 7.65 6.95 9.88
C HIS A 146 6.23 7.29 10.30
N ASP A 147 5.83 6.75 11.47
CA ASP A 147 4.56 7.08 12.14
C ASP A 147 3.32 6.70 11.31
N VAL A 148 3.40 5.63 10.53
CA VAL A 148 2.30 5.14 9.69
C VAL A 148 1.41 4.18 10.48
N SER A 149 0.10 4.27 10.27
CA SER A 149 -0.87 3.31 10.82
C SER A 149 -1.66 2.65 9.70
N VAL A 150 -1.72 1.33 9.72
CA VAL A 150 -2.51 0.50 8.80
C VAL A 150 -3.47 -0.33 9.65
N GLU A 151 -4.77 -0.09 9.49
CA GLU A 151 -5.83 -0.66 10.33
C GLU A 151 -6.97 -1.22 9.49
N GLY A 152 -7.50 -2.41 9.79
CA GLY A 152 -8.66 -2.93 9.05
C GLY A 152 -8.36 -3.28 7.59
N LEU A 153 -7.08 -3.41 7.22
CA LEU A 153 -6.70 -3.75 5.84
C LEU A 153 -7.07 -5.20 5.54
N THR A 154 -7.67 -5.42 4.39
CA THR A 154 -7.89 -6.75 3.81
C THR A 154 -7.00 -6.90 2.57
N CYS A 155 -6.15 -7.92 2.55
CA CYS A 155 -5.40 -8.34 1.37
C CYS A 155 -5.84 -9.74 0.92
N ARG A 156 -6.11 -9.91 -0.38
CA ARG A 156 -6.43 -11.23 -0.96
C ARG A 156 -5.68 -11.45 -2.26
N ASN A 157 -5.01 -12.59 -2.41
CA ASN A 157 -4.21 -12.87 -3.61
C ASN A 157 -3.18 -11.77 -3.89
N CYS A 158 -2.53 -11.25 -2.84
CA CYS A 158 -1.42 -10.31 -2.98
C CYS A 158 -0.14 -11.13 -3.15
N ILE A 159 0.00 -11.72 -4.33
CA ILE A 159 1.12 -12.59 -4.71
C ILE A 159 1.48 -12.32 -6.17
N GLY A 160 2.74 -12.01 -6.41
CA GLY A 160 3.32 -11.82 -7.72
C GLY A 160 4.33 -12.93 -7.99
N ARG A 161 4.30 -13.46 -9.21
CA ARG A 161 5.31 -14.39 -9.71
C ARG A 161 6.23 -13.63 -10.65
N SER A 162 7.51 -13.93 -10.56
CA SER A 162 8.53 -13.44 -11.49
C SER A 162 9.74 -14.37 -11.45
N PRO A 163 10.64 -14.34 -12.44
CA PRO A 163 11.83 -15.20 -12.49
C PRO A 163 12.68 -15.14 -11.20
N ASP A 164 12.73 -13.99 -10.53
CA ASP A 164 13.46 -13.79 -9.27
C ASP A 164 12.86 -14.61 -8.10
N TYR A 165 11.54 -14.80 -8.10
CA TYR A 165 10.79 -15.31 -6.94
C TYR A 165 9.97 -16.58 -7.21
N ASP A 166 9.88 -17.04 -8.46
CA ASP A 166 8.98 -18.15 -8.84
C ASP A 166 9.38 -19.47 -8.16
N GLN A 167 10.68 -19.65 -7.92
CA GLN A 167 11.24 -20.79 -7.17
C GLN A 167 10.75 -20.86 -5.70
N TRP A 168 10.16 -19.77 -5.18
CA TRP A 168 9.55 -19.69 -3.84
C TRP A 168 8.01 -19.68 -3.89
N GLY A 169 7.43 -19.87 -5.09
CA GLY A 169 5.98 -19.82 -5.31
C GLY A 169 5.43 -18.41 -5.60
N GLY A 170 6.30 -17.39 -5.63
CA GLY A 170 5.97 -15.97 -5.77
C GLY A 170 6.29 -15.15 -4.52
N ASP A 171 6.32 -13.83 -4.66
CA ASP A 171 6.53 -12.89 -3.55
C ASP A 171 5.35 -11.92 -3.40
N GLY A 172 5.33 -11.18 -2.31
CA GLY A 172 4.29 -10.23 -1.99
C GLY A 172 3.99 -10.18 -0.50
N SER A 173 3.28 -9.13 -0.10
CA SER A 173 3.07 -8.86 1.32
C SER A 173 1.73 -8.21 1.61
N PHE A 174 1.26 -8.40 2.83
CA PHE A 174 0.18 -7.61 3.40
C PHE A 174 0.66 -6.18 3.65
N ALA A 175 1.85 -6.05 4.25
CA ALA A 175 2.58 -4.81 4.38
C ALA A 175 4.09 -5.04 4.19
N GLU A 176 4.78 -4.03 3.67
CA GLU A 176 6.23 -4.02 3.46
C GLU A 176 6.79 -2.69 3.93
N VAL A 177 7.88 -2.71 4.69
CA VAL A 177 8.68 -1.53 4.99
C VAL A 177 9.87 -1.50 4.04
N TRP A 178 9.89 -0.51 3.16
CA TRP A 178 11.02 -0.24 2.27
C TRP A 178 11.78 0.98 2.75
N MET A 179 13.09 0.85 2.93
CA MET A 179 14.01 1.88 3.45
C MET A 179 13.72 2.29 4.89
N LYS A 180 12.55 2.89 5.20
CA LYS A 180 12.28 3.47 6.52
C LYS A 180 10.83 3.26 6.97
N GLY A 181 10.64 2.94 8.26
CA GLY A 181 9.33 2.58 8.81
C GLY A 181 9.17 2.67 10.32
N ASP A 182 9.99 3.46 11.03
CA ASP A 182 9.84 3.58 12.49
C ASP A 182 8.42 3.92 12.96
N ARG A 183 8.01 3.28 14.06
CA ARG A 183 6.73 3.46 14.75
C ARG A 183 5.52 3.10 13.87
N LEU A 184 5.69 2.11 12.99
CA LEU A 184 4.60 1.48 12.24
C LEU A 184 3.63 0.76 13.20
N ARG A 185 2.34 0.93 12.96
CA ARG A 185 1.27 0.16 13.61
C ARG A 185 0.44 -0.55 12.56
N LEU A 186 0.43 -1.88 12.58
CA LEU A 186 -0.33 -2.75 11.69
C LEU A 186 -1.35 -3.53 12.53
N ARG A 187 -2.65 -3.28 12.33
CA ARG A 187 -3.70 -3.78 13.24
C ARG A 187 -4.98 -4.25 12.56
N TYR A 188 -5.65 -5.23 13.17
CA TYR A 188 -7.00 -5.66 12.79
C TYR A 188 -7.14 -6.04 11.31
N GLY A 189 -6.14 -6.75 10.80
CA GLY A 189 -5.98 -7.04 9.38
C GLY A 189 -6.39 -8.46 9.02
N TYR A 190 -6.76 -8.65 7.75
CA TYR A 190 -7.00 -9.96 7.15
C TYR A 190 -6.14 -10.13 5.91
N ALA A 191 -5.28 -11.15 5.89
CA ALA A 191 -4.50 -11.54 4.72
C ALA A 191 -4.91 -12.94 4.26
N ASP A 192 -5.12 -13.13 2.96
CA ASP A 192 -5.40 -14.43 2.37
C ASP A 192 -4.62 -14.62 1.07
N ARG A 193 -4.02 -15.79 0.89
CA ARG A 193 -3.12 -16.10 -0.24
C ARG A 193 -2.14 -14.95 -0.49
N THR A 194 -1.50 -14.52 0.58
CA THR A 194 -0.53 -13.42 0.60
C THR A 194 0.71 -13.95 1.32
N PRO A 195 1.91 -13.98 0.68
CA PRO A 195 3.09 -14.63 1.26
C PRO A 195 3.44 -14.07 2.64
N ARG A 196 3.63 -12.76 2.77
CA ARG A 196 4.13 -12.15 4.00
C ARG A 196 3.05 -11.32 4.69
N VAL A 197 3.01 -11.35 6.02
CA VAL A 197 2.29 -10.35 6.83
C VAL A 197 3.07 -9.05 6.88
N LEU A 198 4.35 -9.12 7.18
CA LEU A 198 5.23 -7.97 7.17
C LEU A 198 6.58 -8.35 6.58
N GLU A 199 7.01 -7.56 5.60
CA GLU A 199 8.39 -7.52 5.14
C GLU A 199 9.07 -6.23 5.61
N ALA A 200 10.37 -6.28 5.87
CA ALA A 200 11.20 -5.08 5.97
C ALA A 200 12.56 -5.28 5.29
N GLY A 201 12.93 -4.32 4.45
CA GLY A 201 14.20 -4.28 3.74
C GLY A 201 14.55 -2.85 3.35
N GLY A 202 15.78 -2.66 2.86
CA GLY A 202 16.20 -1.38 2.31
C GLY A 202 17.71 -1.22 2.20
N LEU A 203 18.08 -0.07 1.67
CA LEU A 203 19.46 0.32 1.38
C LEU A 203 19.99 1.34 2.40
N GLY A 204 21.30 1.29 2.66
CA GLY A 204 22.00 2.29 3.47
C GLY A 204 21.60 2.31 4.95
N ARG A 205 21.92 3.38 5.68
CA ARG A 205 21.71 3.50 7.15
C ARG A 205 20.30 3.99 7.52
N GLN A 206 19.27 3.28 7.09
CA GLN A 206 17.87 3.60 7.41
C GLN A 206 17.33 2.76 8.58
N SER A 207 16.06 2.94 8.98
CA SER A 207 15.50 2.25 10.16
C SER A 207 14.02 1.88 10.05
N ALA A 208 13.69 0.74 10.65
CA ALA A 208 12.33 0.26 10.92
C ALA A 208 12.22 -0.19 12.38
N ARG A 209 12.11 0.77 13.30
CA ARG A 209 12.12 0.53 14.75
C ARG A 209 10.75 0.70 15.40
N ASN A 210 10.52 0.05 16.54
CA ASN A 210 9.32 0.22 17.37
C ASN A 210 8.02 -0.09 16.62
N MET A 211 8.03 -1.18 15.85
CA MET A 211 6.89 -1.59 15.04
C MET A 211 5.96 -2.51 15.84
N LEU A 212 4.65 -2.29 15.73
CA LEU A 212 3.62 -3.13 16.35
C LEU A 212 2.78 -3.81 15.27
N VAL A 213 2.74 -5.14 15.28
CA VAL A 213 1.82 -5.94 14.45
C VAL A 213 0.88 -6.74 15.34
N THR A 214 -0.42 -6.47 15.28
CA THR A 214 -1.36 -7.10 16.20
C THR A 214 -2.74 -7.35 15.63
N ASN A 215 -3.43 -8.39 16.11
CA ASN A 215 -4.77 -8.72 15.65
C ASN A 215 -4.82 -8.91 14.12
N ILE A 216 -3.81 -9.57 13.55
CA ILE A 216 -3.79 -9.96 12.15
C ILE A 216 -4.21 -11.42 12.02
N TYR A 217 -5.20 -11.70 11.19
CA TYR A 217 -5.49 -13.04 10.71
C TYR A 217 -4.89 -13.21 9.32
N ALA A 218 -3.96 -14.14 9.14
CA ALA A 218 -3.30 -14.38 7.86
C ALA A 218 -3.35 -15.85 7.45
N ARG A 219 -3.85 -16.12 6.24
CA ARG A 219 -3.62 -17.36 5.50
C ARG A 219 -2.44 -17.15 4.57
N SER A 220 -1.24 -17.42 5.09
CA SER A 220 0.02 -17.20 4.42
C SER A 220 0.44 -18.45 3.64
N ILE A 221 1.00 -18.22 2.46
CA ILE A 221 1.60 -19.27 1.60
C ILE A 221 3.12 -19.36 1.77
N SER A 222 3.71 -18.53 2.66
CA SER A 222 5.14 -18.50 2.93
C SER A 222 5.46 -19.11 4.29
N ASP A 223 6.69 -19.62 4.40
CA ASP A 223 7.26 -20.16 5.63
C ASP A 223 7.79 -19.05 6.54
N ALA A 224 7.93 -17.84 5.99
CA ALA A 224 8.41 -16.64 6.66
C ALA A 224 7.37 -15.51 6.57
N PRO A 225 6.23 -15.60 7.28
CA PRO A 225 5.20 -14.56 7.27
C PRO A 225 5.69 -13.21 7.81
N PHE A 226 6.77 -13.23 8.60
CA PHE A 226 7.50 -12.03 9.01
C PHE A 226 8.92 -12.16 8.47
N TYR A 227 9.30 -11.29 7.55
CA TYR A 227 10.61 -11.32 6.91
C TYR A 227 11.34 -10.00 7.10
N PHE A 228 12.51 -10.05 7.73
CA PHE A 228 13.40 -8.90 7.90
C PHE A 228 14.68 -9.26 7.18
N ASN A 229 15.02 -8.52 6.12
CA ASN A 229 16.10 -8.90 5.23
C ASN A 229 17.44 -8.99 6.01
N PRO A 230 17.97 -10.21 6.24
CA PRO A 230 18.99 -10.42 7.27
C PRO A 230 20.41 -10.15 6.76
N SER A 231 20.61 -10.16 5.44
CA SER A 231 21.90 -10.00 4.78
C SER A 231 21.73 -9.77 3.28
N GLY A 232 22.67 -9.08 2.63
CA GLY A 232 22.67 -8.87 1.18
C GLY A 232 22.44 -7.41 0.81
N GLU A 233 22.06 -7.15 -0.44
CA GLU A 233 21.90 -5.78 -0.95
C GLU A 233 20.89 -4.97 -0.14
N TYR A 234 19.78 -5.59 0.29
CA TYR A 234 18.66 -4.92 0.96
C TYR A 234 18.63 -5.13 2.49
N SER A 235 19.74 -5.50 3.11
CA SER A 235 19.86 -5.67 4.57
C SER A 235 20.34 -4.41 5.31
N GLY A 236 20.25 -3.23 4.70
CA GLY A 236 20.77 -1.98 5.29
C GLY A 236 19.93 -1.42 6.44
N ILE A 237 18.66 -1.84 6.54
CA ILE A 237 17.71 -1.26 7.49
C ILE A 237 17.94 -1.76 8.91
N ALA A 238 18.11 -0.84 9.85
CA ALA A 238 18.20 -1.17 11.27
C ALA A 238 16.80 -1.48 11.83
N THR A 239 16.59 -2.70 12.30
CA THR A 239 15.35 -3.17 12.92
C THR A 239 15.54 -3.38 14.41
N ASP A 240 14.70 -2.75 15.24
CA ASP A 240 14.71 -2.90 16.70
C ASP A 240 13.30 -2.65 17.26
N GLY A 241 12.96 -3.23 18.42
CA GLY A 241 11.65 -3.01 19.05
C GLY A 241 10.46 -3.51 18.21
N PHE A 242 10.59 -4.65 17.54
CA PHE A 242 9.49 -5.31 16.84
C PHE A 242 8.62 -6.10 17.83
N LEU A 243 7.34 -5.74 17.94
CA LEU A 243 6.36 -6.42 18.79
C LEU A 243 5.23 -7.00 17.94
N GLN A 244 5.02 -8.30 18.07
CA GLN A 244 3.84 -8.99 17.55
C GLN A 244 2.98 -9.57 18.68
N ARG A 245 1.65 -9.43 18.58
CA ARG A 245 0.71 -9.97 19.60
C ARG A 245 -0.67 -10.24 19.00
N ASP A 246 -1.37 -11.25 19.49
CA ASP A 246 -2.75 -11.57 19.11
C ASP A 246 -2.93 -11.82 17.60
N ASN A 247 -1.91 -12.32 16.92
CA ASN A 247 -1.98 -12.67 15.50
C ASN A 247 -2.32 -14.16 15.35
N VAL A 248 -3.12 -14.49 14.32
CA VAL A 248 -3.42 -15.85 13.92
C VAL A 248 -2.85 -16.06 12.52
N ILE A 249 -1.76 -16.82 12.43
CA ILE A 249 -1.10 -17.13 11.16
C ILE A 249 -1.33 -18.61 10.84
N VAL A 250 -2.03 -18.86 9.74
CA VAL A 250 -2.32 -20.19 9.22
C VAL A 250 -1.52 -20.36 7.94
N ARG A 251 -0.68 -21.40 7.88
CA ARG A 251 0.00 -21.78 6.65
C ARG A 251 -0.99 -22.48 5.72
N THR A 252 -1.01 -22.07 4.46
CA THR A 252 -1.79 -22.72 3.40
C THR A 252 -0.85 -23.22 2.31
N ASN A 253 -1.04 -24.47 1.91
CA ASN A 253 -0.31 -25.10 0.79
C ASN A 253 -0.86 -24.65 -0.56
#